data_AF-A0A2V1JMC8-F1
#
_entry.id   AF-A0A2V1JMC8-F1
#
_cell.length_a   1.000
_cell.length_b   1.000
_cell.length_c   1.000
_cell.angle_alpha   90.00
_cell.angle_beta   90.00
_cell.angle_gamma   90.00
#
_symmetry.space_group_name_H-M   'P 1'
#
loop_
_entity.id
_entity.type
_entity.pdbx_description
1 polymer ?
#
loop_
_entity_poly.entity_id
_entity_poly.type
_entity_poly.pdbx_seq_one_letter_code
_entity_poly.pdbx_strand_id
1 'polypeptide(L)'
;MKLSREEIARRQGMEYALKIAKEKGIEGLEQEIKRRGRTVAPCLVPQKEMDEFTLKVKQNATGVVTALSEMVLRDKFGFGTTRMNRFRDYINNLADSIEKDYLTVDDVISTIRNETGIDLEFSRNDSDVIVKGGKNVQGHGMAGRNGKRVPRGGKRY
;
A
#
# COMPACT_ATOMS: atom_id res chain seq x y z
N MET A 1 19.93 12.77 28.66
CA MET A 1 19.09 11.56 28.59
C MET A 1 18.67 11.36 27.13
N LYS A 2 19.11 10.30 26.44
CA LYS A 2 18.71 10.06 25.03
C LYS A 2 17.28 9.52 25.04
N LEU A 3 16.37 10.17 24.31
CA LEU A 3 15.01 9.64 24.13
C LEU A 3 15.07 8.30 23.40
N SER A 4 14.20 7.37 23.80
CA SER A 4 14.05 6.10 23.09
C SER A 4 13.48 6.35 21.68
N ARG A 5 13.80 5.46 20.73
CA ARG A 5 13.25 5.55 19.36
C ARG A 5 11.72 5.55 19.35
N GLU A 6 11.12 4.80 20.26
CA GLU A 6 9.66 4.72 20.39
C GLU A 6 9.07 6.06 20.84
N GLU A 7 9.70 6.72 21.82
CA GLU A 7 9.24 8.01 22.32
C GLU A 7 9.39 9.13 21.27
N ILE A 8 10.45 9.07 20.45
CA ILE A 8 10.64 9.96 19.30
C ILE A 8 9.51 9.74 18.27
N ALA A 9 9.20 8.48 17.94
CA ALA A 9 8.15 8.14 16.98
C ALA A 9 6.75 8.58 17.45
N ARG A 10 6.43 8.43 18.74
CA ARG A 10 5.17 8.91 19.32
C ARG A 10 5.02 10.42 19.18
N ARG A 11 6.07 11.18 19.51
CA ARG A 11 6.06 12.65 19.41
C ARG A 11 5.92 13.13 17.96
N GLN A 12 6.64 12.48 17.06
CA GLN A 12 6.53 12.72 15.61
C GLN A 12 5.12 12.43 15.07
N GLY A 13 4.49 11.34 15.53
CA GLY A 13 3.11 11.02 15.18
C GLY A 13 2.12 12.09 15.66
N MET A 14 2.28 12.57 16.89
CA MET A 14 1.44 13.64 17.44
C MET A 14 1.59 14.96 16.68
N GLU A 15 2.83 15.33 16.35
CA GLU A 15 3.12 16.55 15.59
C GLU A 15 2.54 16.48 14.17
N TYR A 16 2.66 15.33 13.51
CA TYR A 16 2.09 15.10 12.19
C TYR A 16 0.55 15.13 12.19
N ALA A 17 -0.08 14.48 13.17
CA ALA A 17 -1.54 14.52 13.32
C ALA A 17 -2.04 15.96 13.56
N LEU A 18 -1.32 16.72 14.40
CA LEU A 18 -1.63 18.13 14.65
C LEU A 18 -1.52 18.99 13.39
N LYS A 19 -0.50 18.74 12.56
CA LYS A 19 -0.33 19.42 11.28
C LYS A 19 -1.52 19.18 10.34
N ILE A 20 -1.92 17.92 10.17
CA ILE A 20 -3.04 17.57 9.29
C ILE A 20 -4.36 18.13 9.80
N ALA A 21 -4.62 18.04 11.11
CA ALA A 21 -5.82 18.63 11.71
C ALA A 21 -5.90 20.15 11.45
N LYS A 22 -4.76 20.84 11.49
CA LYS A 22 -4.68 22.28 11.19
C LYS A 22 -4.86 22.60 9.71
N GLU A 23 -4.32 21.78 8.81
CA GLU A 23 -4.36 22.03 7.36
C GLU A 23 -5.65 21.58 6.68
N LYS A 24 -6.21 20.44 7.11
CA LYS A 24 -7.31 19.73 6.42
C LYS A 24 -8.51 19.44 7.32
N GLY A 25 -8.50 19.93 8.56
CA GLY A 25 -9.56 19.67 9.53
C GLY A 25 -9.59 18.24 10.05
N ILE A 26 -10.61 17.93 10.85
CA ILE A 26 -10.79 16.61 11.48
C ILE A 26 -11.09 15.54 10.43
N GLU A 27 -11.93 15.84 9.43
CA GLU A 27 -12.23 14.90 8.34
C GLU A 27 -10.98 14.49 7.55
N GLY A 28 -10.08 15.46 7.27
CA GLY A 28 -8.81 15.18 6.61
C GLY A 28 -7.88 14.31 7.45
N LEU A 29 -7.91 14.47 8.78
CA LEU A 29 -7.17 13.61 9.70
C LEU A 29 -7.77 12.19 9.75
N GLU A 30 -9.09 12.04 9.76
CA GLU A 30 -9.76 10.74 9.73
C GLU A 30 -9.45 9.96 8.45
N GLN A 31 -9.46 10.64 7.29
CA GLN A 31 -9.07 10.05 6.01
C GLN A 31 -7.61 9.60 6.01
N GLU A 32 -6.70 10.41 6.58
CA GLU A 32 -5.30 10.05 6.71
C GLU A 32 -5.10 8.84 7.64
N ILE A 33 -5.80 8.78 8.79
CA ILE A 33 -5.76 7.63 9.70
C ILE A 33 -6.25 6.37 8.99
N LYS A 34 -7.35 6.46 8.24
CA LYS A 34 -7.88 5.34 7.43
C LYS A 34 -6.89 4.91 6.34
N ARG A 35 -6.22 5.85 5.69
CA ARG A 35 -5.18 5.57 4.69
C ARG A 35 -3.99 4.85 5.32
N ARG A 36 -3.50 5.30 6.47
CA ARG A 36 -2.39 4.66 7.19
C ARG A 36 -2.75 3.33 7.82
N GLY A 37 -4.01 3.10 8.17
CA GLY A 37 -4.49 1.77 8.55
C GLY A 37 -4.32 0.71 7.44
N ARG A 38 -4.07 1.14 6.20
CA ARG A 38 -3.78 0.29 5.02
C ARG A 38 -2.32 0.37 4.56
N THR A 39 -1.42 0.99 5.34
CA THR A 39 -0.02 1.17 4.94
C THR A 39 0.90 1.31 6.14
N VAL A 40 1.90 0.43 6.27
CA VAL A 40 2.92 0.47 7.34
C VAL A 40 4.03 1.54 7.18
N ALA A 41 3.81 2.54 6.32
CA ALA A 41 4.82 3.56 6.01
C ALA A 41 5.04 4.54 7.18
N PRO A 42 6.29 4.96 7.48
CA PRO A 42 6.56 5.93 8.54
C PRO A 42 5.81 7.26 8.35
N CYS A 43 5.48 7.92 9.46
CA CYS A 43 4.75 9.20 9.48
C CYS A 43 5.43 10.32 8.69
N LEU A 44 6.76 10.35 8.73
CA LEU A 44 7.57 11.42 8.14
C LEU A 44 7.88 11.26 6.65
N VAL A 45 7.57 10.12 6.01
CA VAL A 45 7.82 10.02 4.57
C VAL A 45 6.89 11.01 3.86
N PRO A 46 7.42 12.03 3.17
CA PRO A 46 6.60 12.96 2.43
C PRO A 46 5.75 12.21 1.42
N GLN A 47 4.49 12.61 1.26
CA GLN A 47 3.57 11.94 0.33
C GLN A 47 4.15 11.85 -1.09
N LYS A 48 4.84 12.91 -1.53
CA LYS A 48 5.57 12.94 -2.80
C LYS A 48 6.62 11.83 -2.94
N GLU A 49 7.36 11.50 -1.87
CA GLU A 49 8.36 10.42 -1.89
C GLU A 49 7.69 9.04 -1.90
N MET A 50 6.56 8.88 -1.22
CA MET A 50 5.75 7.66 -1.31
C MET A 50 5.17 7.46 -2.71
N ASP A 51 4.71 8.53 -3.34
CA ASP A 51 4.16 8.52 -4.69
C ASP A 51 5.27 8.24 -5.71
N GLU A 52 6.44 8.87 -5.58
CA GLU A 52 7.63 8.59 -6.40
C GLU A 52 8.15 7.16 -6.23
N PHE A 53 8.16 6.62 -4.99
CA PHE A 53 8.52 5.23 -4.74
C PHE A 53 7.51 4.28 -5.39
N THR A 54 6.22 4.54 -5.21
CA THR A 54 5.14 3.76 -5.81
C THR A 54 5.23 3.79 -7.34
N LEU A 55 5.49 4.96 -7.91
CA LEU A 55 5.69 5.14 -9.34
C LEU A 55 6.92 4.35 -9.84
N LYS A 56 8.05 4.42 -9.14
CA LYS A 56 9.27 3.66 -9.50
C LYS A 56 9.05 2.15 -9.41
N VAL A 57 8.35 1.67 -8.39
CA VAL A 57 8.01 0.23 -8.25
C VAL A 57 7.08 -0.20 -9.37
N LYS A 58 6.03 0.58 -9.67
CA LYS A 58 5.09 0.31 -10.76
C LYS A 58 5.80 0.29 -12.12
N GLN A 59 6.60 1.31 -12.41
CA GLN A 59 7.37 1.42 -13.66
C GLN A 59 8.39 0.28 -13.82
N ASN A 60 9.05 -0.12 -12.72
CA ASN A 60 10.00 -1.24 -12.76
C ASN A 60 9.29 -2.59 -12.96
N ALA A 61 8.17 -2.83 -12.29
CA ALA A 61 7.40 -4.07 -12.44
C ALA A 61 6.83 -4.22 -13.87
N THR A 62 6.20 -3.17 -14.40
CA THR A 62 5.70 -3.16 -15.79
C THR A 62 6.84 -3.30 -16.79
N GLY A 63 7.96 -2.60 -16.58
CA GLY A 63 9.13 -2.71 -17.44
C GLY A 63 9.71 -4.13 -17.51
N VAL A 64 9.82 -4.81 -16.37
CA VAL A 64 10.29 -6.21 -16.29
C VAL A 64 9.32 -7.16 -16.98
N VAL A 65 8.01 -7.06 -16.71
CA VAL A 65 7.01 -7.94 -17.33
C VAL A 65 6.97 -7.76 -18.85
N THR A 66 7.02 -6.51 -19.33
CA THR A 66 7.06 -6.21 -20.77
C THR A 66 8.32 -6.78 -21.41
N ALA A 67 9.49 -6.60 -20.81
CA ALA A 67 10.75 -7.12 -21.35
C ALA A 67 10.77 -8.65 -21.43
N LEU A 68 10.29 -9.34 -20.38
CA LEU A 68 10.19 -10.82 -20.37
C LEU A 68 9.21 -11.32 -21.43
N SER A 69 8.03 -10.68 -21.54
CA SER A 69 7.02 -11.02 -22.54
C SER A 69 7.55 -10.80 -23.95
N GLU A 70 8.23 -9.68 -24.18
CA GLU A 70 8.83 -9.36 -25.47
C GLU A 70 9.91 -10.39 -25.87
N MET A 71 10.75 -10.83 -24.94
CA MET A 71 11.74 -11.87 -25.22
C MET A 71 11.08 -13.18 -25.66
N VAL A 72 10.02 -13.62 -24.96
CA VAL A 72 9.26 -14.82 -25.31
C VAL A 72 8.58 -14.68 -26.68
N LEU A 73 7.95 -13.53 -26.95
CA LEU A 73 7.31 -13.26 -28.25
C LEU A 73 8.31 -13.32 -29.40
N ARG A 74 9.51 -12.79 -29.21
CA ARG A 74 10.57 -12.84 -30.22
C ARG A 74 11.09 -14.26 -30.44
N ASP A 75 11.48 -14.94 -29.36
CA ASP A 75 12.23 -16.19 -29.46
C ASP A 75 11.35 -17.43 -29.65
N LYS A 76 10.13 -17.42 -29.10
CA LYS A 76 9.21 -18.58 -29.15
C LYS A 76 8.11 -18.43 -30.18
N PHE A 77 7.68 -17.19 -30.44
CA PHE A 77 6.60 -16.92 -31.39
C PHE A 77 7.09 -16.23 -32.68
N GLY A 78 8.39 -15.91 -32.78
CA GLY A 78 9.00 -15.36 -33.99
C GLY A 78 8.51 -13.95 -34.33
N PHE A 79 8.10 -13.16 -33.35
CA PHE A 79 7.59 -11.81 -33.59
C PHE A 79 8.72 -10.90 -34.07
N GLY A 80 8.52 -10.27 -35.23
CA GLY A 80 9.37 -9.20 -35.74
C GLY A 80 8.99 -7.83 -35.16
N THR A 81 9.84 -6.84 -35.36
CA THR A 81 9.76 -5.50 -34.76
C THR A 81 8.37 -4.85 -34.84
N THR A 82 7.68 -4.96 -35.97
CA THR A 82 6.33 -4.39 -36.13
C THR A 82 5.31 -5.02 -35.17
N ARG A 83 5.32 -6.34 -34.99
CA ARG A 83 4.40 -7.04 -34.08
C ARG A 83 4.74 -6.74 -32.62
N MET A 84 6.03 -6.60 -32.32
CA MET A 84 6.53 -6.23 -31.00
C MET A 84 6.08 -4.82 -30.59
N ASN A 85 6.20 -3.83 -31.48
CA ASN A 85 5.73 -2.48 -31.21
C ASN A 85 4.22 -2.44 -30.97
N ARG A 86 3.43 -3.16 -31.79
CA ARG A 86 1.97 -3.26 -31.56
C ARG A 86 1.64 -3.89 -30.22
N PHE A 87 2.34 -4.95 -29.82
CA PHE A 87 2.15 -5.57 -28.52
C PHE A 87 2.40 -4.57 -27.38
N ARG A 88 3.49 -3.80 -27.46
CA ARG A 88 3.80 -2.74 -26.50
C ARG A 88 2.72 -1.66 -26.45
N ASP A 89 2.22 -1.22 -27.61
CA ASP A 89 1.15 -0.24 -27.70
C ASP A 89 -0.14 -0.76 -27.05
N TYR A 90 -0.49 -2.04 -27.26
CA TYR A 90 -1.65 -2.65 -26.62
C TYR A 90 -1.52 -2.77 -25.10
N ILE A 91 -0.34 -3.14 -24.58
CA ILE A 91 -0.09 -3.14 -23.13
C ILE A 91 -0.27 -1.73 -22.56
N ASN A 92 0.30 -0.71 -23.21
CA ASN A 92 0.18 0.67 -22.75
C ASN A 92 -1.28 1.15 -22.78
N ASN A 93 -2.04 0.83 -23.82
CA ASN A 93 -3.45 1.19 -23.90
C ASN A 93 -4.30 0.53 -22.80
N LEU A 94 -3.99 -0.72 -22.45
CA LEU A 94 -4.65 -1.41 -21.32
C LEU A 94 -4.28 -0.77 -19.98
N ALA A 95 -3.00 -0.43 -19.78
CA ALA A 95 -2.54 0.27 -18.58
C ALA A 95 -3.23 1.65 -18.44
N ASP A 96 -3.30 2.42 -19.52
CA ASP A 96 -4.01 3.71 -19.56
C ASP A 96 -5.51 3.55 -19.27
N SER A 97 -6.13 2.47 -19.76
CA SER A 97 -7.55 2.18 -19.50
C SER A 97 -7.81 1.87 -18.04
N ILE A 98 -6.88 1.16 -17.39
CA ILE A 98 -6.93 0.88 -15.95
C ILE A 98 -6.71 2.16 -15.14
N GLU A 99 -5.76 3.01 -15.53
CA GLU A 99 -5.51 4.28 -14.85
C GLU A 99 -6.70 5.25 -14.94
N LYS A 100 -7.45 5.21 -16.05
CA LYS A 100 -8.64 6.03 -16.28
C LYS A 100 -9.93 5.41 -15.76
N ASP A 101 -9.84 4.33 -14.98
CA ASP A 101 -10.98 3.58 -14.41
C ASP A 101 -11.99 3.07 -15.47
N TYR A 102 -11.57 2.89 -16.72
CA TYR A 102 -12.40 2.29 -17.78
C TYR A 102 -12.41 0.76 -17.74
N LEU A 103 -11.43 0.17 -17.09
CA LEU A 103 -11.20 -1.27 -17.02
C LEU A 103 -10.54 -1.60 -15.68
N THR A 104 -10.98 -2.64 -14.98
CA THR A 104 -10.28 -3.12 -13.79
C THR A 104 -9.41 -4.34 -14.12
N VAL A 105 -8.41 -4.62 -13.27
CA VAL A 105 -7.60 -5.85 -13.40
C VAL A 105 -8.47 -7.10 -13.21
N ASP A 106 -9.48 -7.04 -12.34
CA ASP A 106 -10.42 -8.15 -12.12
C ASP A 106 -11.27 -8.42 -13.36
N ASP A 107 -11.64 -7.38 -14.12
CA ASP A 107 -12.33 -7.54 -15.41
C ASP A 107 -11.44 -8.28 -16.41
N VAL A 108 -10.15 -7.89 -16.52
CA VAL A 108 -9.19 -8.57 -17.42
C VAL A 108 -9.03 -10.04 -17.06
N ILE A 109 -8.87 -10.35 -15.77
CA ILE A 109 -8.76 -11.74 -15.28
C ILE A 109 -10.02 -12.53 -15.62
N SER A 110 -11.19 -11.93 -15.37
CA SER A 110 -12.48 -12.56 -15.64
C SER A 110 -12.67 -12.84 -17.13
N THR A 111 -12.30 -11.90 -18.00
CA THR A 111 -12.34 -12.09 -19.45
C THR A 111 -11.43 -13.21 -19.90
N ILE A 112 -10.17 -13.24 -19.45
CA ILE A 112 -9.22 -14.31 -19.81
C ILE A 112 -9.75 -15.67 -19.36
N ARG A 113 -10.27 -15.77 -18.13
CA ARG A 113 -10.86 -17.00 -17.60
C ARG A 113 -12.06 -17.44 -18.43
N ASN A 114 -12.98 -16.53 -18.74
CA ASN A 114 -14.20 -16.83 -19.48
C ASN A 114 -13.92 -17.23 -20.93
N GLU A 115 -12.95 -16.60 -21.60
CA GLU A 115 -12.67 -16.82 -23.02
C GLU A 115 -11.73 -18.00 -23.27
N THR A 116 -10.79 -18.25 -22.36
CA THR A 116 -9.72 -19.24 -22.58
C THR A 116 -9.75 -20.41 -21.60
N GLY A 117 -10.51 -20.31 -20.51
CA GLY A 117 -10.48 -21.24 -19.39
C GLY A 117 -9.22 -21.14 -18.53
N ILE A 118 -8.28 -20.24 -18.83
CA ILE A 118 -7.06 -20.05 -18.06
C ILE A 118 -7.38 -19.23 -16.82
N ASP A 119 -7.07 -19.79 -15.64
CA ASP A 119 -7.20 -19.08 -14.39
C ASP A 119 -5.90 -18.34 -14.04
N LEU A 120 -5.96 -17.01 -14.04
CA LEU A 120 -4.85 -16.16 -13.61
C LEU A 120 -4.98 -15.91 -12.10
N GLU A 121 -4.37 -16.80 -11.31
CA GLU A 121 -4.21 -16.58 -9.88
C GLU A 121 -3.11 -15.55 -9.64
N PHE A 122 -3.50 -14.29 -9.44
CA PHE A 122 -2.61 -13.34 -8.78
C PHE A 122 -2.67 -13.62 -7.28
N SER A 123 -1.54 -13.99 -6.68
CA SER A 123 -1.36 -13.68 -5.25
C SER A 123 -1.43 -12.17 -5.14
N ARG A 124 -2.63 -11.63 -4.82
CA ARG A 124 -2.69 -10.31 -4.20
C ARG A 124 -1.81 -10.43 -2.98
N ASN A 125 -0.60 -9.87 -3.06
CA ASN A 125 0.16 -9.55 -1.88
C ASN A 125 -0.59 -8.42 -1.20
N ASP A 126 -1.71 -8.76 -0.55
CA ASP A 126 -2.37 -7.95 0.48
C ASP A 126 -1.48 -7.83 1.73
N SER A 127 -0.31 -8.49 1.72
CA SER A 127 0.81 -8.04 2.51
C SER A 127 1.21 -6.66 2.01
N ASP A 128 0.71 -5.63 2.71
CA ASP A 128 1.41 -4.37 2.96
C ASP A 128 2.91 -4.60 2.74
N VAL A 129 3.57 -3.78 1.90
CA VAL A 129 5.01 -3.87 1.68
C VAL A 129 5.70 -3.95 3.04
N ILE A 130 6.07 -5.16 3.47
CA ILE A 130 6.76 -5.38 4.73
C ILE A 130 8.18 -4.92 4.47
N VAL A 131 8.41 -3.63 4.70
CA VAL A 131 9.76 -3.13 4.93
C VAL A 131 10.25 -3.87 6.18
N LYS A 132 11.13 -4.85 6.00
CA LYS A 132 11.74 -5.58 7.12
C LYS A 132 12.40 -4.57 8.06
N GLY A 133 11.70 -4.29 9.17
CA GLY A 133 12.10 -3.22 10.07
C GLY A 133 11.16 -2.99 11.25
N GLY A 134 10.60 -4.04 11.86
CA GLY A 134 9.83 -3.89 13.09
C GLY A 134 9.54 -5.25 13.72
N LYS A 135 10.24 -5.58 14.81
CA LYS A 135 9.95 -6.80 15.58
C LYS A 135 8.54 -6.71 16.16
N ASN A 136 7.83 -7.85 16.06
CA ASN A 136 6.58 -8.18 16.71
C ASN A 136 6.41 -7.52 18.08
N VAL A 137 5.23 -6.93 18.32
CA VAL A 137 4.69 -6.80 19.68
C VAL A 137 3.34 -7.49 19.70
N GLN A 138 3.31 -8.63 20.39
CA GLN A 138 2.11 -9.41 20.67
C GLN A 138 1.04 -8.54 21.32
N GLY A 139 -0.21 -8.72 20.87
CA GLY A 139 -1.36 -8.03 21.39
C GLY A 139 -1.53 -8.21 22.90
N HIS A 140 -2.04 -7.17 23.56
CA HIS A 140 -2.73 -7.32 24.83
C HIS A 140 -4.16 -6.84 24.62
N GLY A 141 -5.08 -7.79 24.80
CA GLY A 141 -6.50 -7.60 24.61
C GLY A 141 -7.08 -6.51 25.52
N MET A 142 -8.01 -5.76 24.94
CA MET A 142 -8.92 -4.89 25.65
C MET A 142 -9.83 -5.73 26.56
N ALA A 143 -9.66 -5.64 27.87
CA ALA A 143 -10.66 -6.09 28.84
C ALA A 143 -11.51 -4.88 29.25
N GLY A 144 -12.78 -4.87 28.83
CA GLY A 144 -13.75 -3.86 29.21
C GLY A 144 -14.63 -4.26 30.41
N ARG A 145 -15.10 -3.21 31.09
CA ARG A 145 -16.34 -3.06 31.90
C ARG A 145 -16.32 -3.28 33.44
N ASN A 146 -16.49 -2.12 34.09
CA ASN A 146 -17.46 -1.74 35.15
C ASN A 146 -17.47 -2.42 36.53
N GLY A 147 -17.35 -1.60 37.60
CA GLY A 147 -17.91 -1.91 38.91
C GLY A 147 -17.46 -1.05 40.11
N LYS A 148 -18.19 0.05 40.38
CA LYS A 148 -18.43 0.72 41.69
C LYS A 148 -17.28 1.44 42.45
N ARG A 149 -17.66 2.62 42.98
CA ARG A 149 -16.89 3.64 43.73
C ARG A 149 -16.53 3.22 45.17
N VAL A 150 -15.43 3.76 45.72
CA VAL A 150 -15.39 4.45 47.04
C VAL A 150 -14.21 5.46 47.08
N PRO A 151 -14.33 6.69 47.61
CA PRO A 151 -13.21 7.64 47.69
C PRO A 151 -12.56 7.78 49.08
N ARG A 152 -11.23 7.95 49.02
CA ARG A 152 -10.28 8.78 49.82
C ARG A 152 -10.09 8.63 51.34
N GLY A 153 -8.80 8.51 51.69
CA GLY A 153 -8.13 8.97 52.92
C GLY A 153 -7.75 7.81 53.85
N GLY A 154 -6.53 7.61 54.37
CA GLY A 154 -5.27 8.37 54.36
C GLY A 154 -4.52 8.09 55.69
N LYS A 155 -3.34 7.45 55.61
CA LYS A 155 -2.26 7.25 56.63
C LYS A 155 -2.63 6.54 57.96
N ARG A 156 -2.03 5.39 58.28
CA ARG A 156 -0.67 5.11 58.85
C ARG A 156 -0.53 5.48 60.33
N TYR A 157 -0.31 4.41 61.11
CA TYR A 157 -0.07 4.25 62.56
C TYR A 157 -1.32 4.32 63.43
#